data_AF-L0DFC8-F1
#
_entry.id   AF-L0DFC8-F1
#
_cell.length_a   1.000
_cell.length_b   1.000
_cell.length_c   1.000
_cell.angle_alpha   90.00
_cell.angle_beta   90.00
_cell.angle_gamma   90.00
#
_symmetry.space_group_name_H-M   'P 1'
#
loop_
_entity.id
_entity.type
_entity.pdbx_description
1 polymer ?
#
loop_
_entity_poly.entity_id
_entity_poly.type
_entity_poly.pdbx_seq_one_letter_code
_entity_poly.pdbx_strand_id
1 'polypeptide(L)'
;MSPLPGRRLAPHLFQALLIGLALPILAGAGEDENWQRLLSMPREQRAILAEKVREFDRLERPEKAAIRTLDEKLATLPTSEQANYRAVLRRYHLWLQTLSDDERTQLAKAATPKEKLALITKLREQQGKDVDQGPTYLLFQLADLRGRSPFEVAQMLRFWFTLPPAEQAEIEKLGIRDRMKRLIELSRQAKIGPIQQLSPKDEAETAKQLEKRLQAKGWLRNQLNRDSEKQAIDRRRLVNNYYFVANPPKSVTSTNLLRFETAMPSWIRSTFDHLAPEEARRRLTILYRLIYPAGKEIPASGPGPGPGPVAPAAKPGKPPVTTPTPSTGPPI
;
A
#
# COMPACT_ATOMS: atom_id res chain seq x y z
N MET A 1 11.41 61.92 9.93
CA MET A 1 11.24 60.71 10.76
C MET A 1 10.01 59.98 10.26
N SER A 2 10.22 58.93 9.47
CA SER A 2 9.15 58.10 8.89
C SER A 2 9.29 56.70 9.48
N PRO A 3 8.21 56.05 9.95
CA PRO A 3 8.31 54.72 10.50
C PRO A 3 8.47 53.70 9.37
N LEU A 4 9.46 52.82 9.51
CA LEU A 4 9.68 51.68 8.62
C LEU A 4 8.55 50.65 8.76
N PRO A 5 8.11 50.01 7.65
CA PRO A 5 7.01 49.06 7.67
C PRO A 5 7.42 47.73 8.31
N GLY A 6 6.54 47.21 9.17
CA GLY A 6 6.68 45.92 9.84
C GLY A 6 6.83 44.77 8.85
N ARG A 7 7.96 44.07 8.95
CA ARG A 7 8.18 42.77 8.31
C ARG A 7 7.20 41.76 8.88
N ARG A 8 6.24 41.35 8.05
CA ARG A 8 5.33 40.24 8.31
C ARG A 8 6.15 38.94 8.32
N LEU A 9 6.18 38.26 9.47
CA LEU A 9 6.70 36.90 9.59
C LEU A 9 5.74 35.95 8.86
N ALA A 10 6.26 35.27 7.85
CA ALA A 10 5.53 34.32 7.02
C ALA A 10 5.34 32.95 7.74
N PRO A 11 4.28 32.19 7.40
CA PRO A 11 3.83 31.02 8.13
C PRO A 11 4.59 29.75 7.68
N HIS A 12 5.76 29.47 8.26
CA HIS A 12 6.51 28.23 8.00
C HIS A 12 6.46 27.20 9.15
N LEU A 13 5.64 27.46 10.18
CA LEU A 13 5.59 26.74 11.46
C LEU A 13 5.12 25.27 11.43
N PHE A 14 4.88 24.64 10.27
CA PHE A 14 4.33 23.27 10.24
C PHE A 14 4.98 22.31 9.23
N GLN A 15 6.02 22.73 8.50
CA GLN A 15 6.68 21.84 7.52
C GLN A 15 7.75 20.92 8.12
N ALA A 16 8.13 21.10 9.38
CA ALA A 16 9.33 20.48 9.92
C ALA A 16 9.10 19.22 10.77
N LEU A 17 8.00 18.49 10.54
CA LEU A 17 7.80 17.14 11.08
C LEU A 17 8.11 16.08 10.02
N LEU A 18 9.23 16.24 9.29
CA LEU A 18 9.63 15.38 8.17
C LEU A 18 10.93 14.60 8.40
N ILE A 19 11.42 14.50 9.63
CA ILE A 19 12.60 13.66 9.94
C ILE A 19 12.21 12.21 10.26
N GLY A 20 10.99 11.97 10.74
CA GLY A 20 10.56 10.63 11.16
C GLY A 20 10.21 9.65 10.03
N LEU A 21 10.31 10.05 8.75
CA LEU A 21 9.77 9.29 7.61
C LEU A 21 10.80 8.62 6.69
N ALA A 22 12.10 8.67 7.02
CA ALA A 22 13.14 8.00 6.23
C ALA A 22 14.06 7.05 7.01
N LEU A 23 13.96 6.94 8.34
CA LEU A 23 14.87 6.10 9.12
C LEU A 23 14.15 5.43 10.30
N PRO A 24 14.02 4.09 10.32
CA PRO A 24 13.80 3.40 11.57
C PRO A 24 15.09 3.56 12.40
N ILE A 25 14.93 4.06 13.64
CA ILE A 25 15.92 3.98 14.72
C ILE A 25 17.15 4.90 14.54
N LEU A 26 17.02 6.18 14.94
CA LEU A 26 18.15 7.04 15.35
C LEU A 26 18.44 6.95 16.86
N ALA A 27 17.58 6.29 17.63
CA ALA A 27 17.73 6.09 19.06
C ALA A 27 18.22 4.66 19.34
N GLY A 28 19.54 4.47 19.42
CA GLY A 28 20.15 3.24 19.95
C GLY A 28 21.26 2.60 19.11
N ALA A 29 21.51 3.09 17.90
CA ALA A 29 22.61 2.64 17.05
C ALA A 29 23.85 3.50 17.30
N GLY A 30 25.01 2.88 17.55
CA GLY A 30 26.28 3.59 17.71
C GLY A 30 26.59 4.48 16.50
N GLU A 31 27.45 5.49 16.68
CA GLU A 31 27.83 6.44 15.62
C GLU A 31 28.26 5.72 14.33
N ASP A 32 28.95 4.60 14.48
CA ASP A 32 29.41 3.72 13.38
C ASP A 32 28.25 3.07 12.60
N GLU A 33 27.18 2.63 13.25
CA GLU A 33 26.02 2.03 12.59
C GLU A 33 25.24 3.08 11.78
N ASN A 34 25.13 4.30 12.30
CA ASN A 34 24.47 5.41 11.60
C ASN A 34 25.27 5.79 10.34
N TRP A 35 26.60 5.82 10.43
CA TRP A 35 27.48 6.03 9.28
C TRP A 35 27.37 4.91 8.25
N GLN A 36 27.36 3.64 8.66
CA GLN A 36 27.17 2.51 7.74
C GLN A 36 25.82 2.58 7.02
N ARG A 37 24.73 2.95 7.72
CA ARG A 37 23.41 3.15 7.11
C ARG A 37 23.45 4.27 6.07
N LEU A 38 24.04 5.42 6.40
CA LEU A 38 24.19 6.53 5.44
C LEU A 38 25.00 6.10 4.21
N LEU A 39 26.09 5.37 4.38
CA LEU A 39 26.91 4.88 3.27
C LEU A 39 26.17 3.86 2.40
N SER A 40 25.31 3.03 3.00
CA SER A 40 24.46 2.07 2.29
C SER A 40 23.31 2.70 1.50
N MET A 41 22.96 3.97 1.77
CA MET A 41 21.87 4.65 1.07
C MET A 41 22.26 5.08 -0.36
N PRO A 42 21.36 4.86 -1.36
CA PRO A 42 21.47 5.46 -2.69
C PRO A 42 21.70 6.97 -2.63
N ARG A 43 22.47 7.52 -3.57
CA ARG A 43 22.83 8.95 -3.61
C ARG A 43 21.60 9.88 -3.58
N GLU A 44 20.53 9.52 -4.29
CA GLU A 44 19.29 10.29 -4.30
C GLU A 44 18.62 10.37 -2.93
N GLN A 45 18.59 9.24 -2.21
CA GLN A 45 17.99 9.19 -0.87
C GLN A 45 18.83 9.98 0.14
N ARG A 46 20.16 9.94 0.02
CA ARG A 46 21.05 10.79 0.81
C ARG A 46 20.83 12.28 0.54
N ALA A 47 20.60 12.67 -0.72
CA ALA A 47 20.33 14.06 -1.07
C ALA A 47 19.02 14.56 -0.44
N ILE A 48 17.95 13.77 -0.51
CA ILE A 48 16.66 14.07 0.15
C ILE A 48 16.86 14.18 1.66
N LEU A 49 17.57 13.23 2.27
CA LEU A 49 17.84 13.25 3.71
C LEU A 49 18.62 14.50 4.12
N ALA A 50 19.66 14.87 3.36
CA ALA A 50 20.44 16.07 3.63
C ALA A 50 19.60 17.34 3.56
N GLU A 51 18.66 17.42 2.62
CA GLU A 51 17.70 18.54 2.55
C GLU A 51 16.79 18.57 3.78
N LYS A 52 16.28 17.43 4.23
CA LYS A 52 15.43 17.35 5.43
C LYS A 52 16.19 17.67 6.72
N VAL A 53 17.45 17.29 6.82
CA VAL A 53 18.32 17.71 7.93
C VAL A 53 18.51 19.23 7.91
N ARG A 54 18.77 19.84 6.75
CA ARG A 54 18.86 21.31 6.64
C ARG A 54 17.55 22.02 6.99
N GLU A 55 16.41 21.48 6.58
CA GLU A 55 15.10 22.01 6.97
C GLU A 55 14.92 21.99 8.49
N PHE A 56 15.27 20.88 9.14
CA PHE A 56 15.25 20.79 10.60
C PHE A 56 16.22 21.76 11.27
N ASP A 57 17.42 21.91 10.72
CA ASP A 57 18.42 22.82 11.26
C ASP A 57 18.03 24.29 11.16
N ARG A 58 17.09 24.63 10.28
CA ARG A 58 16.50 25.97 10.17
C ARG A 58 15.42 26.26 11.22
N LEU A 59 14.92 25.25 11.93
CA LEU A 59 13.90 25.45 12.95
C LEU A 59 14.41 26.25 14.15
N GLU A 60 13.48 26.80 14.92
CA GLU A 60 13.82 27.43 16.17
C GLU A 60 14.21 26.39 17.24
N ARG A 61 15.08 26.77 18.17
CA ARG A 61 15.53 25.89 19.27
C ARG A 61 14.39 25.21 20.03
N PRO A 62 13.31 25.89 20.46
CA PRO A 62 12.22 25.23 21.18
C PRO A 62 11.53 24.16 20.32
N GLU A 63 11.40 24.37 19.01
CA GLU A 63 10.77 23.41 18.10
C GLU A 63 11.64 22.17 17.90
N LYS A 64 12.96 22.37 17.70
CA LYS A 64 13.91 21.25 17.62
C LYS A 64 13.87 20.41 18.90
N ALA A 65 13.83 21.05 20.06
CA ALA A 65 13.75 20.36 21.35
C ALA A 65 12.44 19.57 21.51
N ALA A 66 11.31 20.15 21.08
CA ALA A 66 10.02 19.46 21.10
C ALA A 66 10.02 18.22 20.17
N ILE A 67 10.59 18.33 18.97
CA ILE A 67 10.68 17.21 18.02
C ILE A 67 11.59 16.10 18.57
N ARG A 68 12.76 16.44 19.14
CA ARG A 68 13.66 15.46 19.76
C ARG A 68 12.99 14.73 20.93
N THR A 69 12.31 15.47 21.80
CA THR A 69 11.53 14.88 22.90
C THR A 69 10.45 13.91 22.39
N LEU A 70 9.78 14.23 21.28
CA LEU A 70 8.80 13.33 20.66
C LEU A 70 9.46 12.08 20.08
N ASP A 71 10.59 12.22 19.39
CA ASP A 71 11.32 11.08 18.83
C ASP A 71 11.83 10.14 19.92
N GLU A 72 12.39 10.68 20.99
CA GLU A 72 12.82 9.93 22.18
C GLU A 72 11.64 9.17 22.81
N LYS A 73 10.49 9.83 23.00
CA LYS A 73 9.28 9.18 23.51
C LYS A 73 8.75 8.09 22.59
N LEU A 74 8.85 8.26 21.28
CA LEU A 74 8.47 7.21 20.33
C LEU A 74 9.45 6.04 20.40
N ALA A 75 10.75 6.30 20.56
CA ALA A 75 11.77 5.25 20.62
C ALA A 75 11.64 4.33 21.85
N THR A 76 11.09 4.82 22.96
CA THR A 76 10.87 4.01 24.18
C THR A 76 9.65 3.09 24.11
N LEU A 77 8.77 3.27 23.13
CA LEU A 77 7.57 2.44 22.98
C LEU A 77 7.89 1.06 22.39
N PRO A 78 7.04 0.04 22.63
CA PRO A 78 7.12 -1.25 21.93
C PRO A 78 7.06 -1.08 20.41
N THR A 79 7.78 -1.93 19.66
CA THR A 79 7.91 -1.81 18.20
C THR A 79 6.57 -1.74 17.46
N SER A 80 5.55 -2.47 17.93
CA SER A 80 4.19 -2.43 17.38
C SER A 80 3.52 -1.05 17.57
N GLU A 81 3.66 -0.45 18.74
CA GLU A 81 3.12 0.88 19.02
C GLU A 81 3.87 1.97 18.26
N GLN A 82 5.20 1.86 18.15
CA GLN A 82 6.00 2.77 17.32
C GLN A 82 5.48 2.81 15.88
N ALA A 83 5.19 1.64 15.31
CA ALA A 83 4.66 1.53 13.96
C ALA A 83 3.30 2.23 13.84
N ASN A 84 2.41 2.03 14.81
CA ASN A 84 1.09 2.66 14.86
C ASN A 84 1.18 4.19 14.92
N TYR A 85 1.99 4.75 15.82
CA TYR A 85 2.16 6.19 15.94
C TYR A 85 2.80 6.80 14.69
N ARG A 86 3.82 6.16 14.12
CA ARG A 86 4.42 6.60 12.84
C ARG A 86 3.40 6.59 11.70
N ALA A 87 2.53 5.58 11.65
CA ALA A 87 1.45 5.52 10.66
C ALA A 87 0.44 6.68 10.84
N VAL A 88 0.08 7.02 12.08
CA VAL A 88 -0.79 8.17 12.38
C VAL A 88 -0.14 9.47 11.92
N LEU A 89 1.12 9.73 12.28
CA LEU A 89 1.85 10.93 11.86
C LEU A 89 1.91 11.07 10.34
N ARG A 90 2.18 9.95 9.65
CA ARG A 90 2.18 9.92 8.18
C ARG A 90 0.81 10.25 7.59
N ARG A 91 -0.28 9.66 8.12
CA ARG A 91 -1.65 9.96 7.67
C ARG A 91 -1.99 11.43 7.91
N TYR A 92 -1.60 11.98 9.05
CA TYR A 92 -1.79 13.39 9.35
C TYR A 92 -1.03 14.28 8.37
N HIS A 93 0.24 13.97 8.10
CA HIS A 93 1.07 14.73 7.15
C HIS A 93 0.47 14.74 5.73
N LEU A 94 0.09 13.56 5.23
CA LEU A 94 -0.51 13.42 3.91
C LEU A 94 -1.86 14.15 3.82
N TRP A 95 -2.66 14.12 4.90
CA TRP A 95 -3.88 14.91 4.98
C TRP A 95 -3.59 16.42 4.98
N LEU A 96 -2.60 16.89 5.75
CA LEU A 96 -2.24 18.31 5.83
C LEU A 96 -1.83 18.86 4.46
N GLN A 97 -1.21 18.04 3.61
CA GLN A 97 -0.87 18.41 2.23
C GLN A 97 -2.09 18.58 1.31
N THR A 98 -3.26 18.03 1.67
CA THR A 98 -4.49 18.21 0.90
C THR A 98 -5.19 19.54 1.18
N LEU A 99 -4.77 20.25 2.23
CA LEU A 99 -5.39 21.50 2.66
C LEU A 99 -4.90 22.69 1.83
N SER A 100 -5.77 23.68 1.66
CA SER A 100 -5.39 24.97 1.09
C SER A 100 -4.36 25.69 1.97
N ASP A 101 -3.67 26.69 1.42
CA ASP A 101 -2.71 27.49 2.20
C ASP A 101 -3.42 28.24 3.35
N ASP A 102 -4.67 28.66 3.13
CA ASP A 102 -5.49 29.33 4.15
C ASP A 102 -5.83 28.38 5.30
N GLU A 103 -6.28 27.16 5.00
CA GLU A 103 -6.59 26.13 6.00
C GLU A 103 -5.36 25.74 6.81
N ARG A 104 -4.20 25.58 6.15
CA ARG A 104 -2.92 25.31 6.83
C ARG A 104 -2.51 26.46 7.73
N THR A 105 -2.72 27.69 7.29
CA THR A 105 -2.43 28.89 8.09
C THR A 105 -3.35 28.99 9.32
N GLN A 106 -4.63 28.62 9.19
CA GLN A 106 -5.55 28.56 10.33
C GLN A 106 -5.12 27.52 11.37
N LEU A 107 -4.72 26.32 10.93
CA LEU A 107 -4.17 25.29 11.81
C LEU A 107 -2.87 25.73 12.48
N ALA A 108 -2.02 26.46 11.76
CA ALA A 108 -0.76 26.97 12.29
C ALA A 108 -0.96 28.00 13.39
N LYS A 109 -2.00 28.84 13.27
CA LYS A 109 -2.34 29.90 14.23
C LYS A 109 -3.01 29.42 15.51
N ALA A 110 -3.56 28.21 15.53
CA ALA A 110 -4.19 27.67 16.74
C ALA A 110 -3.17 27.51 17.87
N ALA A 111 -3.46 28.11 19.02
CA ALA A 111 -2.52 28.24 20.12
C ALA A 111 -2.44 26.93 20.93
N THR A 112 -3.57 26.23 21.08
CA THR A 112 -3.65 25.02 21.91
C THR A 112 -3.82 23.74 21.09
N PRO A 113 -3.35 22.58 21.60
CA PRO A 113 -3.62 21.28 20.97
C PRO A 113 -5.11 20.99 20.82
N LYS A 114 -5.93 21.42 21.79
CA LYS A 114 -7.37 21.22 21.78
C LYS A 114 -8.05 22.01 20.64
N GLU A 115 -7.66 23.26 20.44
CA GLU A 115 -8.13 24.08 19.31
C GLU A 115 -7.70 23.48 17.98
N LYS A 116 -6.45 23.01 17.86
CA LYS A 116 -5.96 22.33 16.66
C LYS A 116 -6.82 21.12 16.33
N LEU A 117 -7.10 20.27 17.31
CA LEU A 117 -7.96 19.10 17.13
C LEU A 117 -9.39 19.49 16.73
N ALA A 118 -9.98 20.52 17.34
CA ALA A 118 -11.32 21.00 16.97
C ALA A 118 -11.37 21.51 15.52
N LEU A 119 -10.35 22.27 15.08
CA LEU A 119 -10.21 22.72 13.69
C LEU A 119 -10.02 21.55 12.72
N ILE A 120 -9.18 20.57 13.08
CA ILE A 120 -9.00 19.35 12.28
C ILE A 120 -10.35 18.66 12.11
N THR A 121 -11.11 18.45 13.20
CA THR A 121 -12.44 17.82 13.13
C THR A 121 -13.38 18.59 12.20
N LYS A 122 -13.45 19.91 12.32
CA LYS A 122 -14.29 20.76 11.46
C LYS A 122 -13.90 20.64 9.98
N LEU A 123 -12.60 20.74 9.67
CA LEU A 123 -12.10 20.61 8.30
C LEU A 123 -12.39 19.22 7.74
N ARG A 124 -12.25 18.18 8.56
CA ARG A 124 -12.61 16.81 8.17
C ARG A 124 -14.10 16.65 7.87
N GLU A 125 -14.97 17.23 8.70
CA GLU A 125 -16.41 17.21 8.47
C GLU A 125 -16.81 17.95 7.20
N GLN A 126 -16.20 19.10 6.93
CA GLN A 126 -16.43 19.86 5.69
C GLN A 126 -16.00 19.07 4.46
N GLN A 127 -14.82 18.43 4.54
CA GLN A 127 -14.31 17.55 3.48
C GLN A 127 -15.16 16.29 3.28
N GLY A 128 -15.83 15.80 4.34
CA GLY A 128 -16.77 14.69 4.27
C GLY A 128 -18.15 15.06 3.73
N LYS A 129 -18.54 16.34 3.76
CA LYS A 129 -19.82 16.83 3.23
C LYS A 129 -19.77 17.14 1.72
N ASP A 130 -18.60 17.52 1.21
CA ASP A 130 -18.40 17.82 -0.22
C ASP A 130 -18.28 16.57 -1.11
N VAL A 131 -18.34 15.38 -0.52
CA VAL A 131 -18.22 14.14 -1.27
C VAL A 131 -19.12 13.07 -0.64
N ASP A 132 -20.00 12.45 -1.43
CA ASP A 132 -20.67 11.16 -1.15
C ASP A 132 -19.64 10.00 -0.97
N GLN A 133 -18.56 10.20 -0.22
CA GLN A 133 -17.51 9.22 0.02
C GLN A 133 -17.25 9.08 1.50
N GLY A 134 -17.18 7.82 1.93
CA GLY A 134 -16.82 7.44 3.27
C GLY A 134 -15.47 8.02 3.76
N PRO A 135 -15.09 7.72 5.00
CA PRO A 135 -14.15 8.50 5.83
C PRO A 135 -12.68 8.59 5.36
N THR A 136 -12.35 8.11 4.15
CA THR A 136 -10.97 7.98 3.65
C THR A 136 -10.73 8.89 2.44
N TYR A 137 -9.73 9.77 2.50
CA TYR A 137 -9.39 10.69 1.39
C TYR A 137 -9.02 9.99 0.10
N LEU A 138 -9.34 10.63 -1.03
CA LEU A 138 -8.99 10.17 -2.38
C LEU A 138 -7.50 9.81 -2.51
N LEU A 139 -6.58 10.56 -1.90
CA LEU A 139 -5.14 10.23 -1.93
C LEU A 139 -4.84 8.87 -1.25
N PHE A 140 -5.50 8.57 -0.13
CA PHE A 140 -5.39 7.26 0.52
C PHE A 140 -6.17 6.20 -0.23
N GLN A 141 -7.25 6.55 -0.91
CA GLN A 141 -7.97 5.61 -1.77
C GLN A 141 -7.21 5.26 -3.05
N LEU A 142 -6.36 6.18 -3.53
CA LEU A 142 -5.50 6.04 -4.70
C LEU A 142 -4.07 5.60 -4.35
N ALA A 143 -3.70 5.57 -3.07
CA ALA A 143 -2.37 5.16 -2.65
C ALA A 143 -2.15 3.69 -3.04
N ASP A 144 -1.28 3.46 -4.01
CA ASP A 144 -1.03 2.11 -4.54
C ASP A 144 -0.62 1.11 -3.45
N LEU A 145 -0.90 -0.18 -3.71
CA LEU A 145 -0.39 -1.31 -2.93
C LEU A 145 1.12 -1.47 -3.19
N ARG A 146 1.91 -0.53 -2.65
CA ARG A 146 3.36 -0.37 -2.88
C ARG A 146 3.73 -0.20 -4.37
N GLY A 147 3.00 0.68 -5.07
CA GLY A 147 3.23 0.95 -6.49
C GLY A 147 2.74 -0.16 -7.42
N ARG A 148 1.67 -0.86 -7.04
CA ARG A 148 0.98 -1.84 -7.87
C ARG A 148 -0.51 -1.56 -7.89
N SER A 149 -1.11 -1.83 -9.04
CA SER A 149 -2.56 -1.78 -9.21
C SER A 149 -3.25 -2.93 -8.47
N PRO A 150 -4.53 -2.78 -8.11
CA PRO A 150 -5.32 -3.87 -7.51
C PRO A 150 -5.33 -5.15 -8.35
N PHE A 151 -5.35 -5.04 -9.67
CA PHE A 151 -5.32 -6.19 -10.60
C PHE A 151 -4.01 -6.97 -10.51
N GLU A 152 -2.86 -6.29 -10.44
CA GLU A 152 -1.55 -6.94 -10.30
C GLU A 152 -1.45 -7.69 -8.97
N VAL A 153 -1.89 -7.08 -7.87
CA VAL A 153 -1.88 -7.72 -6.55
C VAL A 153 -2.85 -8.90 -6.49
N ALA A 154 -4.05 -8.75 -7.05
CA ALA A 154 -5.00 -9.84 -7.14
C ALA A 154 -4.46 -11.02 -7.97
N GLN A 155 -3.75 -10.76 -9.08
CA GLN A 155 -3.15 -11.80 -9.91
C GLN A 155 -2.08 -12.57 -9.11
N MET A 156 -1.25 -11.85 -8.35
CA MET A 156 -0.26 -12.45 -7.49
C MET A 156 -0.87 -13.29 -6.39
N LEU A 157 -1.94 -12.82 -5.74
CA LEU A 157 -2.65 -13.56 -4.71
C LEU A 157 -3.33 -14.81 -5.27
N ARG A 158 -3.97 -14.69 -6.44
CA ARG A 158 -4.53 -15.84 -7.14
C ARG A 158 -3.47 -16.89 -7.43
N PHE A 159 -2.28 -16.48 -7.85
CA PHE A 159 -1.14 -17.38 -8.03
C PHE A 159 -0.65 -17.97 -6.70
N TRP A 160 -0.48 -17.14 -5.67
CA TRP A 160 -0.09 -17.56 -4.33
C TRP A 160 -0.98 -18.68 -3.78
N PHE A 161 -2.30 -18.56 -3.91
CA PHE A 161 -3.25 -19.58 -3.45
C PHE A 161 -3.20 -20.90 -4.23
N THR A 162 -2.53 -20.94 -5.38
CA THR A 162 -2.29 -22.20 -6.11
C THR A 162 -0.98 -22.88 -5.72
N LEU A 163 -0.09 -22.18 -5.01
CA LEU A 163 1.20 -22.73 -4.62
C LEU A 163 1.06 -23.77 -3.51
N PRO A 164 1.81 -24.89 -3.56
CA PRO A 164 1.96 -25.79 -2.44
C PRO A 164 2.54 -25.06 -1.20
N PRO A 165 2.18 -25.48 0.04
CA PRO A 165 2.71 -24.85 1.26
C PRO A 165 4.24 -24.83 1.33
N ALA A 166 4.92 -25.83 0.78
CA ALA A 166 6.38 -25.88 0.71
C ALA A 166 6.96 -24.72 -0.14
N GLU A 167 6.40 -24.49 -1.32
CA GLU A 167 6.82 -23.39 -2.20
C GLU A 167 6.48 -22.02 -1.61
N GLN A 168 5.32 -21.90 -0.94
CA GLN A 168 4.98 -20.68 -0.20
C GLN A 168 6.04 -20.38 0.86
N ALA A 169 6.41 -21.37 1.68
CA ALA A 169 7.42 -21.20 2.74
C ALA A 169 8.81 -20.85 2.18
N GLU A 170 9.20 -21.39 1.03
CA GLU A 170 10.44 -21.00 0.35
C GLU A 170 10.42 -19.53 -0.08
N ILE A 171 9.32 -19.09 -0.70
CA ILE A 171 9.17 -17.70 -1.12
C ILE A 171 9.19 -16.77 0.09
N GLU A 172 8.55 -17.13 1.21
CA GLU A 172 8.56 -16.28 2.41
C GLU A 172 9.96 -16.02 2.96
N LYS A 173 10.93 -16.91 2.74
CA LYS A 173 12.33 -16.72 3.17
C LYS A 173 13.10 -15.72 2.32
N LEU A 174 12.65 -15.46 1.08
CA LEU A 174 13.35 -14.56 0.15
C LEU A 174 13.21 -13.09 0.56
N GLY A 175 14.10 -12.22 0.06
CA GLY A 175 13.95 -10.77 0.19
C GLY A 175 12.77 -10.23 -0.63
N ILE A 176 12.27 -9.04 -0.31
CA ILE A 176 11.06 -8.45 -0.95
C ILE A 176 11.17 -8.42 -2.48
N ARG A 177 12.34 -8.07 -3.04
CA ARG A 177 12.55 -8.02 -4.49
C ARG A 177 12.54 -9.42 -5.12
N ASP A 178 13.18 -10.37 -4.47
CA ASP A 178 13.32 -11.74 -4.98
C ASP A 178 12.02 -12.54 -4.89
N ARG A 179 11.23 -12.32 -3.82
CA ARG A 179 9.85 -12.84 -3.70
C ARG A 179 9.03 -12.52 -4.94
N MET A 180 9.08 -11.26 -5.34
CA MET A 180 8.31 -10.77 -6.47
C MET A 180 8.77 -11.37 -7.79
N LYS A 181 10.08 -11.43 -8.00
CA LYS A 181 10.66 -12.05 -9.20
C LYS A 181 10.26 -13.53 -9.28
N ARG A 182 10.34 -14.25 -8.17
CA ARG A 182 10.00 -15.67 -8.08
C ARG A 182 8.52 -15.94 -8.34
N LEU A 183 7.62 -15.14 -7.76
CA LEU A 183 6.18 -15.27 -8.03
C LEU A 183 5.84 -15.01 -9.49
N ILE A 184 6.48 -14.01 -10.12
CA ILE A 184 6.29 -13.73 -11.55
C ILE A 184 6.79 -14.92 -12.39
N GLU A 185 7.96 -15.46 -12.09
CA GLU A 185 8.52 -16.62 -12.79
C GLU A 185 7.61 -17.85 -12.68
N LEU A 186 7.19 -18.20 -11.48
CA LEU A 186 6.32 -19.35 -11.25
C LEU A 186 4.92 -19.13 -11.88
N SER A 187 4.39 -17.90 -11.86
CA SER A 187 3.11 -17.59 -12.51
C SER A 187 3.15 -17.77 -14.03
N ARG A 188 4.30 -17.51 -14.67
CA ARG A 188 4.53 -17.79 -16.10
C ARG A 188 4.56 -19.28 -16.38
N GLN A 189 5.14 -20.08 -15.47
CA GLN A 189 5.22 -21.54 -15.61
C GLN A 189 3.85 -22.21 -15.44
N ALA A 190 3.06 -21.74 -14.46
CA ALA A 190 1.76 -22.33 -14.14
C ALA A 190 0.63 -22.00 -15.14
N LYS A 191 0.88 -21.13 -16.13
CA LYS A 191 -0.09 -20.73 -17.17
C LYS A 191 -1.45 -20.28 -16.61
N ILE A 192 -1.45 -19.63 -15.44
CA ILE A 192 -2.68 -19.13 -14.84
C ILE A 192 -3.19 -17.96 -15.68
N GLY A 193 -4.41 -18.09 -16.21
CA GLY A 193 -5.04 -17.04 -16.99
C GLY A 193 -5.09 -15.70 -16.24
N PRO A 194 -4.91 -14.56 -16.94
CA PRO A 194 -4.91 -13.25 -16.30
C PRO A 194 -6.26 -12.98 -15.62
N ILE A 195 -6.24 -12.19 -14.54
CA ILE A 195 -7.45 -11.57 -14.01
C ILE A 195 -8.00 -10.61 -15.06
N GLN A 196 -9.34 -10.59 -15.16
CA GLN A 196 -10.05 -9.67 -16.04
C GLN A 196 -9.65 -8.23 -15.69
N GLN A 197 -8.94 -7.58 -16.60
CA GLN A 197 -8.60 -6.17 -16.50
C GLN A 197 -9.81 -5.31 -16.89
N LEU A 198 -9.72 -4.01 -16.63
CA LEU A 198 -10.66 -3.06 -17.21
C LEU A 198 -10.65 -3.17 -18.73
N SER A 199 -11.82 -3.02 -19.33
CA SER A 199 -11.89 -2.84 -20.79
C SER A 199 -11.23 -1.50 -21.16
N PRO A 200 -10.67 -1.36 -22.37
CA PRO A 200 -10.10 -0.08 -22.83
C PRO A 200 -11.11 1.08 -22.76
N LYS A 201 -12.40 0.78 -22.95
CA LYS A 201 -13.48 1.75 -22.83
C LYS A 201 -13.66 2.23 -21.38
N ASP A 202 -13.74 1.29 -20.44
CA ASP A 202 -13.91 1.62 -19.02
C ASP A 202 -12.67 2.33 -18.46
N GLU A 203 -11.48 1.94 -18.90
CA GLU A 203 -10.22 2.60 -18.54
C GLU A 203 -10.22 4.06 -19.01
N ALA A 204 -10.60 4.32 -20.27
CA ALA A 204 -10.68 5.67 -20.81
C ALA A 204 -11.76 6.53 -20.12
N GLU A 205 -12.92 5.95 -19.82
CA GLU A 205 -13.99 6.65 -19.11
C GLU A 205 -13.57 7.00 -17.67
N THR A 206 -12.98 6.03 -16.97
CA THR A 206 -12.47 6.20 -15.61
C THR A 206 -11.36 7.25 -15.57
N ALA A 207 -10.48 7.27 -16.58
CA ALA A 207 -9.44 8.28 -16.71
C ALA A 207 -10.02 9.69 -16.86
N LYS A 208 -11.06 9.87 -17.69
CA LYS A 208 -11.76 11.16 -17.83
C LYS A 208 -12.40 11.61 -16.53
N GLN A 209 -13.05 10.70 -15.81
CA GLN A 209 -13.65 11.00 -14.50
C GLN A 209 -12.61 11.40 -13.46
N LEU A 210 -11.48 10.67 -13.42
CA LEU A 210 -10.35 10.99 -12.55
C LEU A 210 -9.78 12.36 -12.88
N GLU A 211 -9.53 12.66 -14.16
CA GLU A 211 -9.04 13.97 -14.61
C GLU A 211 -9.97 15.10 -14.22
N LYS A 212 -11.29 14.96 -14.45
CA LYS A 212 -12.29 15.94 -14.03
C LYS A 212 -12.21 16.23 -12.53
N ARG A 213 -12.03 15.18 -11.71
CA ARG A 213 -11.87 15.32 -10.26
C ARG A 213 -10.55 15.94 -9.83
N LEU A 214 -9.47 15.63 -10.52
CA LEU A 214 -8.15 16.18 -10.23
C LEU A 214 -8.03 17.64 -10.67
N GLN A 215 -8.67 18.01 -11.78
CA GLN A 215 -8.77 19.41 -12.24
C GLN A 215 -9.49 20.28 -11.21
N ALA A 216 -10.52 19.76 -10.54
CA ALA A 216 -11.18 20.44 -9.42
C ALA A 216 -10.25 20.68 -8.21
N LYS A 217 -9.11 19.97 -8.12
CA LYS A 217 -8.18 20.02 -6.98
C LYS A 217 -6.84 20.72 -7.25
N GLY A 218 -6.62 21.32 -8.42
CA GLY A 218 -5.52 22.27 -8.70
C GLY A 218 -4.08 21.75 -8.65
N TRP A 219 -3.66 21.07 -7.58
CA TRP A 219 -2.27 20.74 -7.29
C TRP A 219 -1.75 19.45 -7.95
N LEU A 220 -2.64 18.52 -8.37
CA LEU A 220 -2.25 17.24 -9.00
C LEU A 220 -2.04 17.30 -10.52
N ARG A 221 -2.41 18.42 -11.17
CA ARG A 221 -2.37 18.54 -12.64
C ARG A 221 -0.94 18.44 -13.21
N ASN A 222 0.05 18.96 -12.47
CA ASN A 222 1.43 19.04 -12.95
C ASN A 222 2.20 17.72 -12.86
N GLN A 223 1.73 16.76 -12.05
CA GLN A 223 2.37 15.44 -11.92
C GLN A 223 1.93 14.43 -13.00
N LEU A 224 0.77 14.65 -13.63
CA LEU A 224 0.16 13.72 -14.59
C LEU A 224 0.44 14.04 -16.07
N ASN A 225 0.99 15.22 -16.36
CA ASN A 225 1.12 15.76 -17.72
C ASN A 225 2.54 15.63 -18.34
N ARG A 226 3.43 14.73 -17.87
CA ARG A 226 4.72 14.52 -18.55
C ARG A 226 4.70 13.24 -19.39
N ASP A 227 5.20 13.33 -20.61
CA ASP A 227 5.25 12.21 -21.55
C ASP A 227 6.43 11.28 -21.23
N SER A 228 6.26 10.40 -20.24
CA SER A 228 7.20 9.30 -20.00
C SER A 228 6.46 7.98 -19.82
N GLU A 229 7.07 6.88 -20.27
CA GLU A 229 6.52 5.52 -20.13
C GLU A 229 6.21 5.18 -18.67
N LYS A 230 7.08 5.60 -17.75
CA LYS A 230 6.86 5.45 -16.31
C LYS A 230 5.58 6.14 -15.84
N GLN A 231 5.30 7.34 -16.36
CA GLN A 231 4.06 8.05 -16.03
C GLN A 231 2.83 7.43 -16.66
N ALA A 232 2.93 6.82 -17.84
CA ALA A 232 1.82 6.06 -18.41
C ALA A 232 1.45 4.87 -17.50
N ILE A 233 2.45 4.16 -16.96
CA ILE A 233 2.24 3.08 -15.99
C ILE A 233 1.60 3.62 -14.69
N ASP A 234 2.15 4.70 -14.13
CA ASP A 234 1.63 5.28 -12.88
C ASP A 234 0.22 5.86 -13.08
N ARG A 235 -0.07 6.49 -14.23
CA ARG A 235 -1.42 6.94 -14.59
C ARG A 235 -2.39 5.76 -14.69
N ARG A 236 -2.00 4.68 -15.35
CA ARG A 236 -2.82 3.46 -15.44
C ARG A 236 -3.12 2.88 -14.06
N ARG A 237 -2.14 2.87 -13.15
CA ARG A 237 -2.36 2.45 -11.76
C ARG A 237 -3.36 3.33 -11.04
N LEU A 238 -3.23 4.65 -11.16
CA LEU A 238 -4.18 5.59 -10.57
C LEU A 238 -5.60 5.38 -11.10
N VAL A 239 -5.74 5.19 -12.42
CA VAL A 239 -7.03 4.88 -13.06
C VAL A 239 -7.61 3.57 -12.52
N ASN A 240 -6.80 2.51 -12.43
CA ASN A 240 -7.23 1.22 -11.89
C ASN A 240 -7.70 1.31 -10.42
N ASN A 241 -7.04 2.11 -9.59
CA ASN A 241 -7.50 2.33 -8.20
C ASN A 241 -8.77 3.19 -8.17
N TYR A 242 -8.83 4.23 -9.01
CA TYR A 242 -9.99 5.12 -9.08
C TYR A 242 -11.24 4.40 -9.58
N TYR A 243 -11.10 3.40 -10.46
CA TYR A 243 -12.22 2.61 -10.95
C TYR A 243 -13.08 2.04 -9.81
N PHE A 244 -12.44 1.50 -8.77
CA PHE A 244 -13.14 0.92 -7.61
C PHE A 244 -13.65 1.97 -6.61
N VAL A 245 -13.24 3.24 -6.76
CA VAL A 245 -13.87 4.37 -6.07
C VAL A 245 -15.19 4.72 -6.76
N ALA A 246 -15.17 4.80 -8.10
CA ALA A 246 -16.34 5.12 -8.90
C ALA A 246 -17.35 3.95 -8.97
N ASN A 247 -16.84 2.72 -8.95
CA ASN A 247 -17.61 1.49 -9.08
C ASN A 247 -17.28 0.56 -7.90
N PRO A 248 -17.81 0.84 -6.70
CA PRO A 248 -17.52 0.03 -5.52
C PRO A 248 -17.98 -1.42 -5.75
N PRO A 249 -17.12 -2.42 -5.45
CA PRO A 249 -17.47 -3.82 -5.64
C PRO A 249 -18.57 -4.24 -4.67
N LYS A 250 -19.29 -5.31 -4.99
CA LYS A 250 -20.28 -5.91 -4.09
C LYS A 250 -19.63 -6.28 -2.75
N SER A 251 -20.31 -5.94 -1.66
CA SER A 251 -19.87 -6.23 -0.30
C SER A 251 -19.60 -7.73 -0.09
N VAL A 252 -18.70 -8.02 0.83
CA VAL A 252 -18.29 -9.38 1.23
C VAL A 252 -18.51 -9.49 2.73
N THR A 253 -18.94 -10.66 3.20
CA THR A 253 -19.14 -10.90 4.63
C THR A 253 -17.81 -10.78 5.38
N SER A 254 -17.86 -10.30 6.62
CA SER A 254 -16.66 -10.17 7.47
C SER A 254 -15.91 -11.49 7.63
N THR A 255 -16.64 -12.60 7.76
CA THR A 255 -16.08 -13.94 7.86
C THR A 255 -15.27 -14.33 6.61
N ASN A 256 -15.78 -14.06 5.41
CA ASN A 256 -15.06 -14.38 4.16
C ASN A 256 -13.83 -13.48 3.99
N LEU A 257 -13.93 -12.20 4.35
CA LEU A 257 -12.79 -11.28 4.34
C LEU A 257 -11.68 -11.73 5.30
N LEU A 258 -12.04 -12.16 6.51
CA LEU A 258 -11.07 -12.66 7.48
C LEU A 258 -10.38 -13.94 6.98
N ARG A 259 -11.13 -14.89 6.42
CA ARG A 259 -10.55 -16.10 5.80
C ARG A 259 -9.59 -15.74 4.67
N PHE A 260 -10.01 -14.85 3.78
CA PHE A 260 -9.20 -14.36 2.68
C PHE A 260 -7.92 -13.70 3.18
N GLU A 261 -8.03 -12.82 4.18
CA GLU A 261 -6.90 -12.13 4.79
C GLU A 261 -5.90 -13.10 5.42
N THR A 262 -6.39 -14.07 6.21
CA THR A 262 -5.53 -15.05 6.90
C THR A 262 -4.73 -15.93 5.93
N ALA A 263 -5.26 -16.19 4.74
CA ALA A 263 -4.57 -16.95 3.70
C ALA A 263 -3.55 -16.13 2.92
N MET A 264 -3.62 -14.79 2.97
CA MET A 264 -2.65 -13.93 2.28
C MET A 264 -1.26 -14.03 2.94
N PRO A 265 -0.19 -13.92 2.14
CA PRO A 265 1.15 -13.89 2.69
C PRO A 265 1.34 -12.67 3.60
N SER A 266 2.13 -12.86 4.66
CA SER A 266 2.38 -11.84 5.70
C SER A 266 2.82 -10.49 5.14
N TRP A 267 3.65 -10.49 4.09
CA TRP A 267 4.16 -9.26 3.47
C TRP A 267 3.09 -8.51 2.65
N ILE A 268 2.04 -9.17 2.15
CA ILE A 268 0.87 -8.48 1.58
C ILE A 268 -0.02 -7.95 2.70
N ARG A 269 -0.25 -8.75 3.75
CA ARG A 269 -1.01 -8.31 4.93
C ARG A 269 -0.43 -7.04 5.54
N SER A 270 0.89 -6.95 5.66
CA SER A 270 1.56 -5.74 6.18
C SER A 270 1.32 -4.46 5.36
N THR A 271 0.81 -4.58 4.13
CA THR A 271 0.40 -3.41 3.33
C THR A 271 -0.91 -2.79 3.80
N PHE A 272 -1.67 -3.45 4.67
CA PHE A 272 -2.92 -2.93 5.24
C PHE A 272 -2.72 -2.31 6.63
N ASP A 273 -1.66 -2.66 7.35
CA ASP A 273 -1.40 -2.23 8.75
C ASP A 273 -1.41 -0.71 8.94
N HIS A 274 -1.03 0.05 7.91
CA HIS A 274 -0.96 1.50 7.95
C HIS A 274 -2.23 2.20 7.49
N LEU A 275 -3.24 1.46 7.02
CA LEU A 275 -4.50 1.99 6.53
C LEU A 275 -5.50 2.14 7.68
N ALA A 276 -6.52 2.96 7.47
CA ALA A 276 -7.68 2.97 8.36
C ALA A 276 -8.47 1.65 8.20
N PRO A 277 -9.14 1.13 9.25
CA PRO A 277 -9.87 -0.14 9.17
C PRO A 277 -10.86 -0.22 7.99
N GLU A 278 -11.60 0.87 7.73
CA GLU A 278 -12.55 0.93 6.61
C GLU A 278 -11.86 0.89 5.24
N GLU A 279 -10.70 1.53 5.09
CA GLU A 279 -9.92 1.48 3.85
C GLU A 279 -9.27 0.12 3.63
N ALA A 280 -8.75 -0.48 4.72
CA ALA A 280 -8.24 -1.85 4.67
C ALA A 280 -9.33 -2.81 4.22
N ARG A 281 -10.53 -2.74 4.84
CA ARG A 281 -11.70 -3.53 4.44
C ARG A 281 -12.11 -3.29 2.99
N ARG A 282 -12.15 -2.03 2.54
CA ARG A 282 -12.47 -1.68 1.15
C ARG A 282 -11.51 -2.34 0.17
N ARG A 283 -10.20 -2.21 0.41
CA ARG A 283 -9.17 -2.81 -0.46
C ARG A 283 -9.18 -4.34 -0.42
N LEU A 284 -9.37 -4.94 0.76
CA LEU A 284 -9.56 -6.38 0.89
C LEU A 284 -10.77 -6.84 0.08
N THR A 285 -11.88 -6.09 0.11
CA THR A 285 -13.08 -6.37 -0.69
C THR A 285 -12.80 -6.29 -2.18
N ILE A 286 -12.04 -5.29 -2.63
CA ILE A 286 -11.60 -5.14 -4.04
C ILE A 286 -10.78 -6.36 -4.47
N LEU A 287 -9.73 -6.71 -3.71
CA LEU A 287 -8.88 -7.86 -4.03
C LEU A 287 -9.66 -9.18 -4.01
N TYR A 288 -10.55 -9.34 -3.03
CA TYR A 288 -11.43 -10.50 -2.94
C TYR A 288 -12.30 -10.64 -4.19
N ARG A 289 -12.99 -9.56 -4.61
CA ARG A 289 -13.92 -9.60 -5.74
C ARG A 289 -13.22 -9.70 -7.10
N LEU A 290 -11.96 -9.29 -7.19
CA LEU A 290 -11.12 -9.56 -8.36
C LEU A 290 -10.77 -11.05 -8.52
N ILE A 291 -10.64 -11.78 -7.40
CA ILE A 291 -10.31 -13.22 -7.40
C ILE A 291 -11.57 -14.08 -7.44
N TYR A 292 -12.61 -13.65 -6.71
CA TYR A 292 -13.91 -14.29 -6.59
C TYR A 292 -15.02 -13.32 -7.05
N PRO A 293 -15.29 -13.28 -8.38
CA PRO A 293 -16.35 -12.44 -8.95
C PRO A 293 -17.71 -12.73 -8.31
N ALA A 294 -18.64 -11.78 -8.44
CA ALA A 294 -19.98 -11.91 -7.87
C ALA A 294 -20.64 -13.26 -8.21
N GLY A 295 -21.15 -13.95 -7.19
CA GLY A 295 -21.71 -15.30 -7.31
C GLY A 295 -20.71 -16.44 -7.07
N LYS A 296 -19.41 -16.12 -6.94
CA LYS A 296 -18.38 -17.04 -6.45
C LYS A 296 -17.87 -16.54 -5.11
N GLU A 297 -17.66 -17.45 -4.18
CA GLU A 297 -17.15 -17.16 -2.83
C GLU A 297 -15.98 -18.09 -2.51
N ILE A 298 -15.13 -17.66 -1.57
CA ILE A 298 -14.03 -18.47 -1.06
C ILE A 298 -14.58 -19.77 -0.44
N PRO A 299 -14.02 -20.94 -0.75
CA PRO A 299 -14.43 -22.19 -0.12
C PRO A 299 -14.26 -22.14 1.41
N ALA A 300 -15.07 -22.91 2.13
CA ALA A 300 -14.98 -22.99 3.59
C ALA A 300 -13.61 -23.51 4.08
N SER A 301 -12.97 -24.36 3.27
CA SER A 301 -11.60 -24.86 3.49
C SER A 301 -10.49 -23.83 3.24
N GLY A 302 -10.84 -22.60 2.86
CA GLY A 302 -9.90 -21.57 2.46
C GLY A 302 -9.74 -21.46 0.94
N PRO A 303 -8.88 -20.55 0.46
CA PRO A 303 -8.65 -20.36 -0.96
C PRO A 303 -7.90 -21.58 -1.50
N GLY A 304 -8.62 -22.49 -2.14
CA GLY A 304 -8.04 -23.62 -2.85
C GLY A 304 -7.49 -23.18 -4.22
N PRO A 305 -6.72 -24.06 -4.90
CA PRO A 305 -6.46 -23.88 -6.32
C PRO A 305 -7.81 -23.69 -6.99
N GLY A 306 -8.01 -22.55 -7.65
CA GLY A 306 -9.27 -22.27 -8.33
C GLY A 306 -9.62 -23.38 -9.32
N PRO A 307 -10.80 -23.36 -9.94
CA PRO A 307 -11.14 -24.31 -11.00
C PRO A 307 -10.22 -24.07 -12.21
N GLY A 308 -9.01 -24.63 -12.16
CA GLY A 308 -8.12 -24.88 -13.28
C GLY A 308 -8.58 -26.14 -14.00
N PRO A 309 -8.09 -26.36 -15.24
CA PRO A 309 -8.65 -27.34 -16.15
C PRO A 309 -8.67 -28.72 -15.49
N VAL A 310 -9.84 -29.37 -15.59
CA VAL A 310 -10.05 -30.77 -15.22
C VAL A 310 -8.83 -31.56 -15.66
N ALA A 311 -8.13 -32.15 -14.70
CA ALA A 311 -7.01 -33.04 -15.00
C ALA A 311 -7.50 -34.03 -16.08
N PRO A 312 -6.79 -34.19 -17.21
CA PRO A 312 -7.22 -35.14 -18.23
C PRO A 312 -7.34 -36.49 -17.55
N ALA A 313 -8.54 -37.08 -17.66
CA ALA A 313 -8.86 -38.38 -17.12
C ALA A 313 -7.70 -39.35 -17.46
N ALA A 314 -7.15 -39.96 -16.42
CA ALA A 314 -6.13 -40.98 -16.57
C ALA A 314 -6.62 -41.98 -17.61
N LYS A 315 -5.89 -42.07 -18.73
CA LYS A 315 -6.13 -43.12 -19.74
C LYS A 315 -6.10 -44.47 -19.03
N PRO A 316 -7.03 -45.40 -19.29
CA PRO A 316 -7.00 -46.73 -18.71
C PRO A 316 -5.65 -47.36 -19.02
N GLY A 317 -4.90 -47.69 -17.97
CA GLY A 317 -3.62 -48.36 -18.09
C GLY A 317 -3.78 -49.67 -18.85
N LYS A 318 -2.86 -49.94 -19.79
CA LYS A 318 -2.68 -51.25 -20.40
C LYS A 318 -2.61 -52.32 -19.30
N PRO A 319 -3.25 -53.50 -19.49
CA PRO A 319 -3.14 -54.59 -18.54
C PRO A 319 -1.69 -55.05 -18.40
N PRO A 320 -1.28 -55.53 -17.20
CA PRO A 320 0.08 -55.96 -16.94
C PRO A 320 0.40 -57.20 -17.78
N VAL A 321 1.56 -57.16 -18.44
CA VAL A 321 2.17 -58.32 -19.08
C VAL A 321 2.52 -59.32 -17.99
N THR A 322 1.79 -60.44 -17.96
CA THR A 322 2.12 -61.63 -17.17
C THR A 322 3.38 -62.28 -17.74
N THR A 323 4.48 -62.23 -17.01
CA THR A 323 5.63 -63.11 -17.20
C THR A 323 5.27 -64.54 -16.72
N PRO A 324 5.53 -65.59 -17.52
CA PRO A 324 5.27 -66.96 -17.10
C PRO A 324 6.37 -67.49 -16.17
N THR A 325 5.94 -68.08 -15.05
CA THR A 325 6.74 -68.84 -14.10
C THR A 325 7.22 -70.16 -14.73
N PRO A 326 8.49 -70.58 -14.57
CA PRO A 326 8.94 -71.89 -15.00
C PRO A 326 8.46 -72.99 -14.05
N SER A 327 7.72 -73.95 -14.62
CA SER A 327 7.23 -75.16 -13.96
C SER A 327 8.39 -76.11 -13.62
N THR A 328 8.49 -76.46 -12.34
CA THR A 328 9.42 -77.47 -11.81
C THR A 328 8.74 -78.84 -11.92
N GLY A 329 9.29 -79.73 -12.73
CA GLY A 329 8.83 -81.13 -12.81
C GLY A 329 9.24 -81.95 -11.58
N PRO A 330 8.50 -83.01 -11.22
CA PRO A 330 8.81 -83.87 -10.09
C PRO A 330 9.78 -85.00 -10.47
N PRO A 331 10.47 -85.63 -9.49
CA PRO A 331 11.49 -86.63 -9.72
C PRO A 331 10.91 -88.05 -9.87
N ILE A 332 11.61 -88.89 -10.64
CA ILE A 332 11.65 -90.35 -10.49
C ILE A 332 13.12 -90.72 -10.28
#